data_AF-A0A8E1C094-F1
#
_entry.id   AF-A0A8E1C094-F1
#
_cell.length_a   1.000
_cell.length_b   1.000
_cell.length_c   1.000
_cell.angle_alpha   90.00
_cell.angle_beta   90.00
_cell.angle_gamma   90.00
#
_symmetry.space_group_name_H-M   'P 1'
#
loop_
_entity.id
_entity.type
_entity.pdbx_description
1 polymer ?
#
loop_
_entity_poly.entity_id
_entity_poly.type
_entity_poly.pdbx_seq_one_letter_code
_entity_poly.pdbx_strand_id
1 'polypeptide(L)'
;MIKELLKRNLTLLSKDIKSYVNRYGFENVLKEFIFLDKVGVVRSLNELRAVSTTELFSASTNNALKVAKWLVEEKKQMLICVVIFLRILL
;
A
#
# COMPACT_ATOMS: atom_id res chain seq x y z
N MET A 1 2.96 -17.29 -1.83
CA MET A 1 3.39 -16.44 -0.68
C MET A 1 2.18 -15.82 0.03
N ILE A 2 1.39 -14.98 -0.65
CA ILE A 2 0.14 -14.37 -0.13
C ILE A 2 -0.92 -15.36 0.38
N LYS A 3 -1.04 -16.54 -0.25
CA LYS A 3 -2.01 -17.57 0.17
C LYS A 3 -1.81 -18.04 1.62
N GLU A 4 -0.57 -18.02 2.12
CA GLU A 4 -0.25 -18.36 3.51
C GLU A 4 -0.59 -17.21 4.48
N LEU A 5 -0.40 -15.95 4.05
CA LEU A 5 -0.74 -14.76 4.84
C LEU A 5 -2.25 -14.50 4.89
N LEU A 6 -2.98 -14.72 3.79
CA LEU A 6 -4.44 -14.61 3.79
C LEU A 6 -5.10 -15.70 4.65
N LYS A 7 -4.42 -16.85 4.84
CA LYS A 7 -4.84 -17.91 5.77
C LYS A 7 -4.66 -17.53 7.24
N ARG A 8 -3.64 -16.73 7.57
CA ARG A 8 -3.38 -16.25 8.93
C ARG A 8 -4.06 -14.89 9.10
N ASN A 9 -5.23 -14.88 9.74
CA ASN A 9 -6.03 -13.69 10.09
C ASN A 9 -5.24 -12.36 10.08
N LEU A 10 -5.67 -11.39 9.26
CA LEU A 10 -5.00 -10.10 9.05
C LEU A 10 -4.71 -9.32 10.36
N THR A 11 -5.44 -9.59 11.44
CA THR A 11 -5.23 -9.02 12.77
C THR A 11 -3.93 -9.48 13.46
N LEU A 12 -3.40 -10.66 13.10
CA LEU A 12 -2.10 -11.15 13.59
C LEU A 12 -0.91 -10.50 12.87
N LEU A 13 -1.12 -9.95 11.66
CA LEU A 13 -0.05 -9.39 10.84
C LEU A 13 0.53 -8.07 11.36
N SER A 14 -0.24 -7.26 12.11
CA SER A 14 0.30 -5.98 12.62
C SER A 14 1.43 -6.17 13.62
N LYS A 15 1.39 -7.26 14.41
CA LYS A 15 2.47 -7.64 15.35
C LYS A 15 3.70 -8.22 14.65
N ASP A 16 3.54 -8.80 13.46
CA ASP A 16 4.59 -9.52 12.73
C ASP A 16 5.14 -8.77 11.51
N ILE A 17 4.64 -7.58 11.21
CA ILE A 17 5.01 -6.82 10.01
C ILE A 17 6.51 -6.51 9.96
N LYS A 18 7.15 -6.25 11.11
CA LYS A 18 8.61 -6.03 11.19
C LYS A 18 9.41 -7.28 10.84
N SER A 19 8.98 -8.43 11.35
CA SER A 19 9.59 -9.73 11.04
C SER A 19 9.49 -10.04 9.55
N TYR A 20 8.32 -9.77 8.97
CA TYR A 20 8.07 -9.95 7.55
C TYR A 20 8.90 -8.99 6.68
N VAL A 21 8.97 -7.70 7.06
CA VAL A 21 9.84 -6.70 6.41
C VAL A 21 11.32 -7.10 6.48
N ASN A 22 11.80 -7.59 7.62
CA ASN A 22 13.18 -8.08 7.75
C ASN A 22 13.46 -9.27 6.82
N ARG A 23 12.49 -10.17 6.66
CA ARG A 23 12.67 -11.39 5.87
C ARG A 23 12.60 -11.15 4.36
N TYR A 24 11.69 -10.28 3.92
CA TYR A 24 11.37 -10.11 2.49
C TYR A 24 11.77 -8.75 1.91
N GLY A 25 12.19 -7.81 2.76
CA GLY A 25 12.56 -6.45 2.38
C GLY A 25 11.34 -5.53 2.30
N PHE A 26 11.49 -4.32 2.85
CA PHE A 26 10.39 -3.34 2.97
C PHE A 26 9.69 -3.06 1.63
N GLU A 27 10.45 -2.80 0.57
CA GLU A 27 9.92 -2.43 -0.76
C GLU A 27 9.07 -3.56 -1.38
N ASN A 28 9.51 -4.81 -1.24
CA ASN A 28 8.78 -5.96 -1.77
C ASN A 28 7.46 -6.15 -1.02
N VAL A 29 7.53 -6.06 0.31
CA VAL A 29 6.35 -6.17 1.19
C VAL A 29 5.35 -5.05 0.88
N LEU A 30 5.82 -3.80 0.75
CA LEU A 30 4.98 -2.65 0.44
C LEU A 30 4.30 -2.80 -0.93
N LYS A 31 5.05 -3.13 -1.98
CA LYS A 31 4.49 -3.36 -3.32
C LYS A 31 3.42 -4.45 -3.33
N GLU A 32 3.66 -5.55 -2.62
CA GLU A 32 2.72 -6.67 -2.54
C GLU A 32 1.41 -6.27 -1.84
N PHE A 33 1.48 -5.52 -0.73
CA PHE A 33 0.28 -5.07 -0.02
C PHE A 33 -0.45 -3.91 -0.69
N ILE A 34 0.25 -3.09 -1.49
CA ILE A 34 -0.36 -2.14 -2.41
C ILE A 34 -1.14 -2.90 -3.47
N PHE A 35 -0.53 -3.89 -4.13
CA PHE A 35 -1.19 -4.71 -5.15
C PHE A 35 -2.46 -5.41 -4.64
N LEU A 36 -2.44 -5.86 -3.38
CA LEU A 36 -3.60 -6.48 -2.72
C LEU A 36 -4.64 -5.50 -2.17
N ASP A 37 -4.43 -4.20 -2.34
CA ASP A 37 -5.29 -3.13 -1.82
C ASP A 37 -5.54 -3.22 -0.30
N LYS A 38 -4.52 -3.62 0.47
CA LYS A 38 -4.60 -3.81 1.93
C LYS A 38 -4.19 -2.56 2.71
N VAL A 39 -5.03 -1.53 2.65
CA VAL A 39 -4.78 -0.21 3.27
C VAL A 39 -4.36 -0.25 4.76
N GLY A 40 -4.96 -1.13 5.58
CA GLY A 40 -4.61 -1.24 6.99
C GLY A 40 -3.16 -1.68 7.22
N VAL A 41 -2.66 -2.58 6.37
CA VAL A 41 -1.27 -3.06 6.42
C VAL A 41 -0.31 -1.99 5.89
N VAL A 42 -0.70 -1.30 4.82
CA VAL A 42 0.08 -0.19 4.25
C VAL A 42 0.21 0.97 5.25
N ARG A 43 -0.84 1.26 6.05
CA ARG A 43 -0.77 2.23 7.16
C ARG A 43 0.27 1.81 8.20
N SER A 44 0.26 0.56 8.64
CA SER A 44 1.28 0.05 9.58
C SER A 44 2.70 0.08 8.98
N LEU A 45 2.86 -0.14 7.68
CA LEU A 45 4.15 0.02 7.01
C LEU A 45 4.59 1.49 6.95
N ASN A 46 3.65 2.41 6.75
CA ASN A 46 3.93 3.85 6.73
C ASN A 46 4.42 4.37 8.10
N GLU A 47 4.02 3.73 9.20
CA GLU A 47 4.56 4.02 10.55
C GLU A 47 6.03 3.60 10.70
N LEU A 48 6.48 2.58 9.95
CA LEU A 48 7.88 2.12 9.98
C LEU A 48 8.77 2.99 9.08
N ARG A 49 8.28 3.33 7.90
CA ARG A 49 8.95 4.21 6.94
C ARG A 49 7.90 4.91 6.10
N ALA A 50 8.00 6.24 6.01
CA ALA A 50 7.04 7.06 5.30
C ALA A 50 6.90 6.61 3.85
N VAL A 51 5.67 6.29 3.46
CA VAL A 51 5.27 5.99 2.09
C VAL A 51 5.25 7.31 1.29
N SER A 52 5.74 7.26 0.05
CA SER A 52 5.97 8.42 -0.81
C SER A 52 4.90 8.55 -1.91
N THR A 53 5.10 9.51 -2.81
CA THR A 53 4.30 9.70 -4.02
C THR A 53 4.45 8.56 -5.03
N THR A 54 5.59 7.86 -5.03
CA THR A 54 5.87 6.73 -5.93
C THR A 54 4.87 5.59 -5.72
N GLU A 55 4.44 5.39 -4.48
CA GLU A 55 3.47 4.37 -4.12
C GLU A 55 2.05 4.73 -4.53
N LEU A 56 1.73 6.02 -4.69
CA LEU A 56 0.46 6.44 -5.27
C LEU A 56 0.38 6.04 -6.74
N PHE A 57 1.45 6.25 -7.52
CA PHE A 57 1.51 5.74 -8.90
C PHE A 57 1.34 4.22 -8.94
N SER A 58 2.04 3.50 -8.06
CA SER A 58 1.94 2.04 -7.98
C SER A 58 0.53 1.57 -7.60
N ALA A 59 -0.13 2.26 -6.67
CA ALA A 59 -1.50 1.95 -6.27
C ALA A 59 -2.47 2.16 -7.45
N SER A 60 -2.30 3.25 -8.20
CA SER A 60 -3.13 3.54 -9.37
C SER A 60 -2.94 2.56 -10.51
N THR A 61 -1.70 2.20 -10.85
CA THR A 61 -1.42 1.21 -11.91
C THR A 61 -1.96 -0.17 -11.56
N ASN A 62 -2.08 -0.50 -10.27
CA ASN A 62 -2.58 -1.78 -9.79
C ASN A 62 -4.09 -1.78 -9.45
N ASN A 63 -4.81 -0.69 -9.74
CA ASN A 63 -6.23 -0.54 -9.37
C ASN A 63 -6.50 -0.71 -7.84
N ALA A 64 -5.51 -0.36 -7.01
CA ALA A 64 -5.60 -0.44 -5.56
C ALA A 64 -6.33 0.79 -4.99
N LEU A 65 -7.65 0.85 -5.20
CA LEU A 65 -8.48 2.01 -4.90
C LEU A 65 -8.45 2.44 -3.43
N LYS A 66 -8.43 1.51 -2.46
CA LYS A 66 -8.44 1.87 -1.03
C LYS A 66 -7.12 2.49 -0.63
N VAL A 67 -6.02 1.92 -1.09
CA VAL A 67 -4.67 2.46 -0.84
C VAL A 67 -4.49 3.81 -1.53
N ALA A 68 -4.91 3.94 -2.80
CA ALA A 68 -4.81 5.20 -3.54
C ALA A 68 -5.62 6.33 -2.88
N LYS A 69 -6.87 6.05 -2.47
CA LYS A 69 -7.70 7.01 -1.74
C LYS A 69 -7.04 7.46 -0.44
N TRP A 70 -6.55 6.51 0.36
CA TRP A 70 -5.88 6.84 1.62
C TRP A 70 -4.62 7.68 1.40
N LEU A 71 -3.79 7.36 0.40
CA LEU A 71 -2.58 8.14 0.08
C LEU A 71 -2.91 9.59 -0.28
N VAL A 72 -4.00 9.83 -1.02
CA VAL A 72 -4.49 11.16 -1.38
C VAL A 72 -4.96 11.93 -0.15
N GLU A 73 -5.76 11.29 0.71
CA GLU A 73 -6.32 11.90 1.93
C GLU A 73 -5.22 12.24 2.94
N GLU A 74 -4.31 11.30 3.22
CA GLU A 74 -3.29 11.43 4.25
C GLU A 74 -2.20 12.44 3.87
N LYS A 75 -1.81 12.46 2.58
CA LYS A 75 -0.73 13.34 2.10
C LYS A 75 -1.22 14.69 1.58
N LYS A 76 -2.54 14.94 1.56
CA LYS A 76 -3.17 16.16 1.00
C LYS A 76 -2.65 16.54 -0.39
N GLN A 77 -2.22 15.55 -1.19
CA GLN A 77 -1.63 15.79 -2.51
C GLN A 77 -2.74 15.94 -3.57
N MET A 78 -3.52 17.02 -3.47
CA MET A 78 -4.56 17.36 -4.46
C MET A 78 -3.99 17.47 -5.90
N LEU A 79 -2.74 17.87 -6.06
CA LEU A 79 -2.15 18.15 -7.38
C LEU A 79 -1.90 16.89 -8.22
N ILE A 80 -1.71 15.72 -7.60
CA ILE A 80 -1.41 14.46 -8.31
C ILE A 80 -2.71 13.73 -8.73
N CYS A 81 -3.83 13.99 -8.05
CA CYS A 81 -5.14 13.44 -8.40
C CYS A 81 -5.54 13.76 -9.85
N VAL A 82 -5.21 14.95 -10.36
CA VAL A 82 -5.58 15.37 -11.73
C VAL A 82 -4.90 14.51 -12.80
N VAL A 83 -3.63 14.13 -12.59
CA VAL A 83 -2.86 13.32 -13.56
C VAL A 83 -3.28 11.85 -13.54
N ILE A 84 -3.60 11.32 -12.35
CA ILE A 84 -4.02 9.93 -12.18
C ILE A 84 -5.46 9.71 -12.65
N PHE A 85 -6.37 10.64 -12.35
CA PHE A 85 -7.76 10.57 -12.80
C PHE A 85 -7.85 10.60 -14.34
N LEU A 86 -6.98 11.38 -15.00
CA LEU A 86 -6.88 11.38 -16.47
C LEU A 86 -6.41 10.04 -17.07
N ARG A 87 -5.67 9.20 -16.34
CA ARG A 87 -5.18 7.90 -16.82
C ARG A 87 -6.11 6.72 -16.53
N ILE A 88 -7.07 6.88 -15.63
CA ILE A 88 -8.07 5.84 -15.32
C ILE A 88 -9.31 5.98 -16.23
N LEU A 89 -9.56 7.19 -16.76
CA LEU A 89 -10.73 7.51 -17.58
C LEU A 89 -10.49 7.46 -19.11
N LEU A 90 -9.25 7.28 -19.55
CA LEU A 90 -8.82 7.17 -20.97
C LEU A 90 -8.23 5.78 -21.22
#